data_AF-J1F6D4-F1
#
_entry.id   AF-J1F6D4-F1
#
_cell.length_a   1.000
_cell.length_b   1.000
_cell.length_c   1.000
_cell.angle_alpha   90.00
_cell.angle_beta   90.00
_cell.angle_gamma   90.00
#
_symmetry.space_group_name_H-M   'P 1'
#
loop_
_entity.id
_entity.type
_entity.pdbx_description
1 polymer ?
#
loop_
_entity_poly.entity_id
_entity_poly.type
_entity_poly.pdbx_seq_one_letter_code
_entity_poly.pdbx_strand_id
1 'polypeptide(L)'
;MGKLNDVLEIGNEYRKEKGYKEIGLDEYLRRQETWEFIIEVEHKYGKTTKREIPVLEKDDKNRVLYSKFLKQFSVIKSQRGGKPENRGVWANLQIMLDLAIYLSPTLRLEMIDVFINQKILFWRDVGGDNFKEFNKIVDTLPYRKEKNNTGIYVSMSKRIRQKLSVLQ
;
A
#
# COMPACT_ATOMS: atom_id res chain seq x y z
N MET A 1 -2.28 4.34 -1.07
CA MET A 1 -2.57 2.92 -1.28
C MET A 1 -1.35 2.24 -1.84
N GLY A 2 -1.06 1.01 -1.39
CA GLY A 2 -0.10 0.13 -2.04
C GLY A 2 -0.80 -0.94 -2.86
N LYS A 3 -0.02 -1.75 -3.58
CA LYS A 3 -0.53 -2.76 -4.50
C LYS A 3 -0.60 -4.11 -3.78
N LEU A 4 -1.79 -4.71 -3.71
CA LEU A 4 -2.01 -6.00 -3.05
C LEU A 4 -1.33 -7.15 -3.78
N ASN A 5 -1.15 -7.04 -5.10
CA ASN A 5 -0.43 -8.05 -5.87
C ASN A 5 1.02 -8.22 -5.39
N ASP A 6 1.69 -7.14 -4.98
CA ASP A 6 3.07 -7.19 -4.51
C ASP A 6 3.13 -7.89 -3.14
N VAL A 7 2.16 -7.63 -2.26
CA VAL A 7 2.03 -8.34 -0.97
C VAL A 7 1.75 -9.83 -1.19
N LEU A 8 0.91 -10.14 -2.19
CA LEU A 8 0.57 -11.50 -2.55
C LEU A 8 1.79 -12.28 -3.06
N GLU A 9 2.59 -11.64 -3.92
CA GLU A 9 3.84 -12.20 -4.46
C GLU A 9 4.81 -12.52 -3.32
N ILE A 10 5.14 -11.53 -2.49
CA ILE A 10 6.02 -11.71 -1.32
C ILE A 10 5.48 -12.80 -0.40
N GLY A 11 4.20 -12.76 -0.04
CA GLY A 11 3.62 -13.76 0.85
C GLY A 11 3.64 -15.17 0.27
N ASN A 12 3.47 -15.33 -1.04
CA ASN A 12 3.57 -16.62 -1.71
C ASN A 12 5.01 -17.13 -1.82
N GLU A 13 6.03 -16.26 -1.87
CA GLU A 13 7.45 -16.67 -1.76
C GLU A 13 7.69 -17.40 -0.44
N TYR A 14 7.28 -16.82 0.70
CA TYR A 14 7.37 -17.49 2.01
C TYR A 14 6.61 -18.81 2.08
N ARG A 15 5.47 -18.92 1.38
CA ARG A 15 4.70 -20.16 1.33
C ARG A 15 5.44 -21.23 0.53
N LYS A 16 6.00 -20.86 -0.61
CA LYS A 16 6.78 -21.75 -1.48
C LYS A 16 8.01 -22.29 -0.78
N GLU A 17 8.75 -21.44 -0.06
CA GLU A 17 9.91 -21.86 0.75
C GLU A 17 9.56 -22.93 1.79
N LYS A 18 8.34 -22.88 2.32
CA LYS A 18 7.82 -23.85 3.31
C LYS A 18 7.09 -25.05 2.69
N GLY A 19 7.04 -25.13 1.35
CA GLY A 19 6.32 -26.19 0.64
C GLY A 19 4.79 -26.06 0.67
N TYR A 20 4.25 -24.90 1.01
CA TYR A 20 2.82 -24.63 0.98
C TYR A 20 2.34 -24.19 -0.39
N LYS A 21 1.09 -24.53 -0.72
CA LYS A 21 0.43 -24.07 -1.95
C LYS A 21 0.27 -22.55 -1.93
N GLU A 22 0.55 -21.92 -3.05
CA GLU A 22 0.27 -20.49 -3.29
C GLU A 22 -1.23 -20.19 -3.15
N ILE A 23 -1.52 -18.98 -2.70
CA ILE A 23 -2.87 -18.46 -2.51
C ILE A 23 -3.13 -17.39 -3.57
N GLY A 24 -4.30 -17.46 -4.20
CA GLY A 24 -4.79 -16.43 -5.10
C GLY A 24 -5.42 -15.24 -4.36
N LEU A 25 -5.42 -14.06 -4.99
CA LEU A 25 -6.12 -12.89 -4.44
C LEU A 25 -7.64 -13.14 -4.32
N ASP A 26 -8.20 -13.97 -5.21
CA ASP A 26 -9.61 -14.34 -5.17
C ASP A 26 -9.95 -15.20 -3.95
N GLU A 27 -9.04 -16.04 -3.47
CA GLU A 27 -9.22 -16.82 -2.25
C GLU A 27 -9.34 -15.90 -1.03
N TYR A 28 -8.50 -14.86 -0.97
CA TYR A 28 -8.60 -13.82 0.05
C TYR A 28 -9.92 -13.03 -0.05
N LEU A 29 -10.28 -12.56 -1.25
CA LEU A 29 -11.48 -11.74 -1.46
C LEU A 29 -12.80 -12.52 -1.42
N ARG A 30 -12.78 -13.85 -1.42
CA ARG A 30 -14.00 -14.68 -1.29
C ARG A 30 -14.50 -14.77 0.15
N ARG A 31 -13.62 -14.53 1.12
CA ARG A 31 -13.93 -14.68 2.54
C ARG A 31 -14.82 -13.54 3.04
N GLN A 32 -15.81 -13.88 3.87
CA GLN A 32 -16.68 -12.89 4.50
C GLN A 32 -15.89 -11.97 5.44
N GLU A 33 -14.96 -12.52 6.22
CA GLU A 33 -14.17 -11.75 7.19
C GLU A 33 -13.33 -10.67 6.51
N THR A 34 -12.85 -10.93 5.29
CA THR A 34 -12.14 -9.94 4.47
C THR A 34 -13.02 -8.72 4.17
N TRP A 35 -14.28 -8.95 3.82
CA TRP A 35 -15.21 -7.86 3.52
C TRP A 35 -15.65 -7.09 4.76
N GLU A 36 -15.89 -7.79 5.87
CA GLU A 36 -16.13 -7.16 7.18
C GLU A 36 -14.98 -6.21 7.52
N PHE A 37 -13.74 -6.66 7.35
CA PHE A 37 -12.57 -5.82 7.63
C PHE A 37 -12.43 -4.64 6.64
N ILE A 38 -12.67 -4.85 5.34
CA ILE A 38 -12.66 -3.76 4.35
C ILE A 38 -13.69 -2.68 4.71
N ILE A 39 -14.88 -3.07 5.19
CA ILE A 39 -15.92 -2.13 5.63
C ILE A 39 -15.44 -1.32 6.84
N GLU A 40 -14.83 -1.97 7.84
CA GLU A 40 -14.27 -1.27 9.01
C GLU A 40 -13.17 -0.27 8.61
N VAL A 41 -12.31 -0.64 7.67
CA VAL A 41 -11.27 0.25 7.14
C VAL A 41 -11.89 1.42 6.36
N GLU A 42 -12.93 1.18 5.56
CA GLU A 42 -13.67 2.24 4.87
C GLU A 42 -14.36 3.18 5.86
N HIS A 43 -14.98 2.64 6.90
CA HIS A 43 -15.64 3.45 7.92
C HIS A 43 -14.66 4.38 8.65
N LYS A 44 -13.45 3.89 8.95
CA LYS A 44 -12.45 4.65 9.71
C LYS A 44 -11.59 5.60 8.86
N TYR A 45 -11.23 5.18 7.64
CA TYR A 45 -10.24 5.88 6.81
C TYR A 45 -10.73 6.22 5.39
N GLY A 46 -11.90 5.74 5.03
CA GLY A 46 -12.49 5.92 3.72
C GLY A 46 -13.22 7.26 3.57
N LYS A 47 -13.97 7.34 2.48
CA LYS A 47 -14.73 8.51 2.05
C LYS A 47 -16.17 8.14 1.69
N THR A 48 -16.48 6.85 1.59
CA THR A 48 -17.83 6.37 1.30
C THR A 48 -18.53 5.96 2.58
N THR A 49 -19.86 6.01 2.58
CA THR A 49 -20.71 5.62 3.72
C THR A 49 -21.16 4.16 3.62
N LYS A 50 -20.47 3.33 2.84
CA LYS A 50 -20.85 1.92 2.64
C LYS A 50 -20.64 1.11 3.92
N ARG A 51 -21.67 0.36 4.31
CA ARG A 51 -21.71 -0.44 5.55
C ARG A 51 -22.10 -1.90 5.36
N GLU A 52 -22.48 -2.28 4.14
CA GLU A 52 -23.03 -3.60 3.86
C GLU A 52 -21.99 -4.49 3.17
N ILE A 53 -21.95 -5.77 3.57
CA ILE A 53 -21.15 -6.79 2.91
C ILE A 53 -21.71 -6.98 1.49
N PRO A 54 -20.87 -6.85 0.44
CA PRO A 54 -21.35 -7.03 -0.92
C PRO A 54 -21.72 -8.48 -1.17
N VAL A 55 -22.90 -8.69 -1.78
CA VAL A 55 -23.27 -9.99 -2.33
C VAL A 55 -22.44 -10.24 -3.59
N LEU A 56 -21.56 -11.24 -3.54
CA LEU A 56 -20.62 -11.54 -4.62
C LEU A 56 -21.33 -12.15 -5.84
N GLU A 57 -21.66 -11.29 -6.80
CA GLU A 57 -22.18 -11.70 -8.11
C GLU A 57 -21.09 -12.35 -8.97
N LYS A 58 -21.54 -13.27 -9.83
CA LYS A 58 -20.71 -13.99 -10.78
C LYS A 58 -21.08 -13.63 -12.22
N ASP A 59 -20.12 -13.71 -13.12
CA ASP A 59 -20.37 -13.61 -14.56
C ASP A 59 -20.92 -14.93 -15.13
N ASP A 60 -21.23 -14.92 -16.43
CA ASP A 60 -21.73 -16.09 -17.19
C ASP A 60 -20.73 -17.26 -17.18
N LYS A 61 -19.47 -17.02 -16.81
CA LYS A 61 -18.40 -18.02 -16.68
C LYS A 61 -18.20 -18.43 -15.21
N ASN A 62 -19.15 -18.13 -14.33
CA ASN A 62 -19.15 -18.44 -12.90
C ASN A 62 -17.96 -17.80 -12.13
N ARG A 63 -17.39 -16.70 -12.64
CA ARG A 63 -16.29 -15.96 -12.00
C ARG A 63 -16.83 -14.77 -11.22
N VAL A 64 -16.34 -14.58 -10.00
CA VAL A 64 -16.76 -13.45 -9.16
C VAL A 64 -16.25 -12.13 -9.74
N LEU A 65 -17.14 -11.15 -9.87
CA LEU A 65 -16.84 -9.84 -10.45
C LEU A 65 -16.29 -8.84 -9.42
N TYR A 66 -15.16 -9.15 -8.77
CA TYR A 66 -14.57 -8.32 -7.71
C TYR A 66 -14.44 -6.83 -8.07
N SER A 67 -14.08 -6.51 -9.31
CA SER A 67 -13.94 -5.12 -9.76
C SER A 67 -15.21 -4.27 -9.62
N LYS A 68 -16.40 -4.89 -9.69
CA LYS A 68 -17.68 -4.20 -9.49
C LYS A 68 -17.85 -3.78 -8.02
N PHE A 69 -17.48 -4.68 -7.10
CA PHE A 69 -17.59 -4.47 -5.66
C PHE A 69 -16.51 -3.53 -5.13
N LEU A 70 -15.26 -3.71 -5.56
CA LEU A 70 -14.14 -2.88 -5.13
C LEU A 70 -14.35 -1.39 -5.46
N LYS A 71 -15.05 -1.06 -6.57
CA LYS A 71 -15.38 0.33 -6.92
C LYS A 71 -16.30 1.04 -5.92
N GLN A 72 -16.98 0.30 -5.04
CA GLN A 72 -17.87 0.86 -4.04
C GLN A 72 -17.12 1.43 -2.82
N PHE A 73 -15.84 1.07 -2.70
CA PHE A 73 -14.97 1.47 -1.61
C PHE A 73 -13.93 2.46 -2.11
N SER A 74 -13.54 3.40 -1.25
CA SER A 74 -12.45 4.32 -1.50
C SER A 74 -11.13 3.84 -0.90
N VAL A 75 -11.14 2.81 -0.04
CA VAL A 75 -9.94 2.22 0.60
C VAL A 75 -9.32 1.05 -0.17
N ILE A 76 -10.01 0.56 -1.20
CA ILE A 76 -9.53 -0.49 -2.12
C ILE A 76 -10.04 -0.23 -3.53
N LYS A 77 -9.23 -0.51 -4.56
CA LYS A 77 -9.64 -0.34 -5.96
C LYS A 77 -8.94 -1.32 -6.89
N SER A 78 -9.64 -1.71 -7.95
CA SER A 78 -9.05 -2.45 -9.08
C SER A 78 -8.63 -1.48 -10.18
N GLN A 79 -7.38 -1.55 -10.62
CA GLN A 79 -6.83 -0.81 -11.75
C GLN A 79 -6.55 -1.76 -12.92
N ARG A 80 -7.29 -1.60 -14.02
CA ARG A 80 -7.14 -2.44 -15.24
C ARG A 80 -6.53 -1.69 -16.43
N GLY A 81 -6.72 -0.37 -16.49
CA GLY A 81 -6.19 0.49 -17.55
C GLY A 81 -4.82 1.11 -17.20
N GLY A 82 -4.19 1.73 -18.22
CA GLY A 82 -2.89 2.37 -18.09
C GLY A 82 -1.71 1.41 -18.28
N LYS A 83 -0.52 1.87 -17.86
CA LYS A 83 0.72 1.12 -17.99
C LYS A 83 0.66 -0.23 -17.25
N PRO A 84 1.20 -1.32 -17.82
CA PRO A 84 1.09 -2.68 -17.25
C PRO A 84 1.50 -2.78 -15.78
N GLU A 85 2.57 -2.10 -15.37
CA GLU A 85 3.10 -2.10 -14.01
C GLU A 85 2.10 -1.54 -12.97
N ASN A 86 1.19 -0.66 -13.38
CA ASN A 86 0.20 -0.03 -12.52
C ASN A 86 -1.11 -0.82 -12.44
N ARG A 87 -1.27 -1.88 -13.23
CA ARG A 87 -2.45 -2.74 -13.20
C ARG A 87 -2.40 -3.64 -11.97
N GLY A 88 -3.56 -3.93 -11.39
CA GLY A 88 -3.69 -4.76 -10.19
C GLY A 88 -4.72 -4.21 -9.21
N VAL A 89 -4.75 -4.77 -8.01
CA VAL A 89 -5.59 -4.28 -6.92
C VAL A 89 -4.74 -3.44 -5.98
N TRP A 90 -5.24 -2.26 -5.63
CA TRP A 90 -4.60 -1.30 -4.76
C TRP A 90 -5.44 -1.13 -3.51
N ALA A 91 -4.82 -1.10 -2.33
CA ALA A 91 -5.52 -0.97 -1.06
C ALA A 91 -4.79 -0.09 -0.06
N ASN A 92 -5.52 0.35 0.97
CA ASN A 92 -4.94 0.98 2.14
C ASN A 92 -4.08 0.00 2.94
N LEU A 93 -3.14 0.55 3.71
CA LEU A 93 -2.14 -0.20 4.44
C LEU A 93 -2.78 -1.28 5.33
N GLN A 94 -3.88 -0.96 6.01
CA GLN A 94 -4.58 -1.90 6.89
C GLN A 94 -4.98 -3.19 6.16
N ILE A 95 -5.54 -3.07 4.95
CA ILE A 95 -5.94 -4.21 4.12
C ILE A 95 -4.71 -4.96 3.60
N MET A 96 -3.62 -4.25 3.29
CA MET A 96 -2.35 -4.90 2.93
C MET A 96 -1.79 -5.73 4.10
N LEU A 97 -1.85 -5.21 5.33
CA LEU A 97 -1.44 -5.94 6.52
C LEU A 97 -2.31 -7.18 6.76
N ASP A 98 -3.62 -7.06 6.58
CA ASP A 98 -4.55 -8.18 6.71
C ASP A 98 -4.30 -9.29 5.68
N LEU A 99 -4.06 -8.94 4.42
CA LEU A 99 -3.65 -9.91 3.40
C LEU A 99 -2.33 -10.62 3.78
N ALA A 100 -1.34 -9.87 4.26
CA ALA A 100 -0.08 -10.47 4.69
C ALA A 100 -0.24 -11.43 5.88
N ILE A 101 -1.09 -11.07 6.84
CA ILE A 101 -1.47 -11.92 7.97
C ILE A 101 -2.07 -13.24 7.50
N TYR A 102 -2.92 -13.16 6.48
CA TYR A 102 -3.56 -14.33 5.88
C TYR A 102 -2.57 -15.24 5.14
N LEU A 103 -1.55 -14.68 4.49
CA LEU A 103 -0.63 -15.43 3.64
C LEU A 103 0.40 -16.26 4.42
N SER A 104 1.01 -15.67 5.46
CA SER A 104 2.11 -16.30 6.19
C SER A 104 2.25 -15.78 7.62
N PRO A 105 2.33 -16.67 8.64
CA PRO A 105 2.66 -16.27 10.00
C PRO A 105 4.02 -15.57 10.13
N THR A 106 4.99 -15.90 9.26
CA THR A 106 6.30 -15.22 9.25
C THR A 106 6.16 -13.80 8.73
N LEU A 107 5.48 -13.62 7.59
CA LEU A 107 5.23 -12.29 7.04
C LEU A 107 4.40 -11.42 8.00
N ARG A 108 3.45 -12.02 8.72
CA ARG A 108 2.71 -11.37 9.82
C ARG A 108 3.66 -10.81 10.89
N LEU A 109 4.59 -11.64 11.37
CA LEU A 109 5.51 -11.25 12.44
C LEU A 109 6.42 -10.12 11.98
N GLU A 110 7.03 -10.26 10.80
CA GLU A 110 7.91 -9.24 10.23
C GLU A 110 7.18 -7.90 10.04
N MET A 111 5.94 -7.93 9.57
CA MET A 111 5.14 -6.71 9.41
C MET A 111 4.77 -6.08 10.75
N ILE A 112 4.44 -6.87 11.77
CA ILE A 112 4.27 -6.36 13.14
C ILE A 112 5.56 -5.68 13.60
N ASP A 113 6.71 -6.33 13.43
CA ASP A 113 8.00 -5.77 13.84
C ASP A 113 8.35 -4.49 13.09
N VAL A 114 8.17 -4.44 11.78
CA VAL A 114 8.49 -3.25 10.98
C VAL A 114 7.52 -2.10 11.26
N PHE A 115 6.21 -2.37 11.29
CA PHE A 115 5.21 -1.30 11.40
C PHE A 115 4.93 -0.85 12.82
N ILE A 116 4.96 -1.75 13.80
CA ILE A 116 4.71 -1.44 15.21
C ILE A 116 6.04 -1.15 15.94
N ASN A 117 7.05 -2.00 15.76
CA ASN A 117 8.28 -1.91 16.56
C ASN A 117 9.33 -0.97 15.96
N GLN A 118 9.46 -0.88 14.62
CA GLN A 118 10.51 -0.09 13.96
C GLN A 118 10.11 1.34 13.57
N LYS A 119 9.02 1.88 14.12
CA LYS A 119 8.62 3.30 13.96
C LYS A 119 8.48 3.74 12.50
N ILE A 120 8.29 2.84 11.52
CA ILE A 120 8.30 3.23 10.09
C ILE A 120 7.20 4.25 9.75
N LEU A 121 6.05 4.16 10.43
CA LEU A 121 4.97 5.13 10.33
C LEU A 121 5.36 6.47 10.96
N PHE A 122 6.03 6.44 12.11
CA PHE A 122 6.60 7.63 12.73
C PHE A 122 7.65 8.28 11.82
N TRP A 123 8.59 7.51 11.25
CA TRP A 123 9.61 8.04 10.34
C TRP A 123 9.03 8.52 9.00
N ARG A 124 7.95 7.91 8.49
CA ARG A 124 7.19 8.41 7.34
C ARG A 124 6.58 9.78 7.65
N ASP A 125 5.94 9.90 8.80
CA ASP A 125 5.23 11.12 9.18
C ASP A 125 6.23 12.26 9.51
N VAL A 126 7.26 11.97 10.31
CA VAL A 126 8.39 12.87 10.56
C VAL A 126 9.09 13.26 9.27
N GLY A 127 9.34 12.32 8.36
CA GLY A 127 9.94 12.59 7.05
C GLY A 127 9.08 13.52 6.19
N GLY A 128 7.77 13.31 6.19
CA GLY A 128 6.81 14.15 5.47
C GLY A 128 6.73 15.58 6.04
N ASP A 129 6.74 15.72 7.35
CA ASP A 129 6.69 17.04 8.00
C ASP A 129 8.02 17.79 7.87
N ASN A 130 9.15 17.11 8.02
CA ASN A 130 10.48 17.66 7.74
C ASN A 130 10.60 18.13 6.27
N PHE A 131 10.00 17.41 5.32
CA PHE A 131 9.99 17.83 3.91
C PHE A 131 9.17 19.11 3.69
N LYS A 132 8.03 19.27 4.38
CA LYS A 132 7.23 20.50 4.31
C LYS A 132 7.97 21.67 4.93
N GLU A 133 8.60 21.47 6.09
CA GLU A 133 9.34 22.52 6.80
C GLU A 133 10.56 22.97 5.99
N PHE A 134 11.32 22.02 5.43
CA PHE A 134 12.42 22.33 4.54
C PHE A 134 11.99 23.11 3.29
N ASN A 135 10.86 22.74 2.66
CA ASN A 135 10.29 23.53 1.55
C ASN A 135 10.02 24.98 1.96
N LYS A 136 9.36 25.19 3.11
CA LYS A 136 9.08 26.54 3.63
C LYS A 136 10.36 27.36 3.78
N ILE A 137 11.41 26.76 4.35
CA ILE A 137 12.70 27.44 4.52
C ILE A 137 13.32 27.78 3.16
N VAL A 138 13.34 26.85 2.20
CA VAL A 138 13.89 27.11 0.87
C VAL A 138 13.13 28.23 0.15
N ASP A 139 11.82 28.32 0.34
CA ASP A 139 10.98 29.36 -0.26
C ASP A 139 11.21 30.75 0.36
N THR A 140 11.74 30.83 1.59
CA THR A 140 12.15 32.10 2.22
C THR A 140 13.46 32.67 1.66
N LEU A 141 14.24 31.89 0.91
CA LEU A 141 15.50 32.37 0.37
C LEU A 141 15.25 33.43 -0.72
N PRO A 142 15.98 34.57 -0.70
CA PRO A 142 15.67 35.73 -1.53
C PRO A 142 15.71 35.45 -3.04
N TYR A 143 16.50 34.45 -3.48
CA TYR A 143 16.63 34.07 -4.90
C TYR A 143 15.70 32.92 -5.32
N ARG A 144 14.86 32.41 -4.41
CA ARG A 144 14.06 31.19 -4.59
C ARG A 144 12.56 31.40 -4.55
N LYS A 145 12.08 32.62 -4.27
CA LYS A 145 10.66 32.95 -4.26
C LYS A 145 9.99 32.48 -5.57
N GLU A 146 8.94 31.67 -5.43
CA GLU A 146 8.13 31.08 -6.53
C GLU A 146 8.86 30.11 -7.48
N LYS A 147 10.07 29.63 -7.13
CA LYS A 147 10.82 28.67 -7.96
C LYS A 147 10.58 27.22 -7.54
N ASN A 148 10.62 26.30 -8.51
CA ASN A 148 10.51 24.87 -8.24
C ASN A 148 11.74 24.32 -7.48
N ASN A 149 11.50 23.65 -6.34
CA ASN A 149 12.51 23.07 -5.45
C ASN A 149 13.03 21.67 -5.88
N THR A 150 12.46 21.06 -6.92
CA THR A 150 12.80 19.69 -7.41
C THR A 150 14.29 19.49 -7.69
N GLY A 151 14.95 20.43 -8.36
CA GLY A 151 16.38 20.32 -8.66
C GLY A 151 17.28 20.29 -7.42
N ILE A 152 16.87 20.97 -6.34
CA ILE A 152 17.58 20.97 -5.07
C ILE A 152 17.47 19.59 -4.41
N TYR A 153 16.28 18.99 -4.42
CA TYR A 153 16.06 17.63 -3.89
C TYR A 153 16.91 16.59 -4.60
N VAL A 154 16.93 16.63 -5.94
CA VAL A 154 17.74 15.70 -6.74
C VAL A 154 19.22 15.88 -6.46
N SER A 155 19.71 17.12 -6.39
CA SER A 155 21.11 17.41 -6.06
C SER A 155 21.49 16.92 -4.66
N MET A 156 20.66 17.20 -3.66
CA MET A 156 20.92 16.79 -2.28
C MET A 156 20.87 15.27 -2.12
N SER A 157 19.89 14.61 -2.75
CA SER A 157 19.77 13.14 -2.74
C SER A 157 20.98 12.49 -3.39
N LYS A 158 21.47 13.03 -4.51
CA LYS A 158 22.72 12.55 -5.16
C LYS A 158 23.92 12.70 -4.24
N ARG A 159 24.06 13.83 -3.55
CA ARG A 159 25.17 14.09 -2.60
C ARG A 159 25.13 13.17 -1.39
N ILE A 160 23.95 12.96 -0.81
CA ILE A 160 23.74 12.01 0.29
C ILE A 160 24.12 10.60 -0.17
N ARG A 161 23.63 10.18 -1.34
CA ARG A 161 23.94 8.86 -1.91
C ARG A 161 25.44 8.68 -2.13
N GLN A 162 26.12 9.69 -2.67
CA GLN A 162 27.58 9.69 -2.84
C GLN A 162 28.31 9.54 -1.50
N LYS A 163 27.90 10.26 -0.46
CA LYS A 163 28.52 10.15 0.87
C LYS A 163 28.28 8.78 1.51
N LEU A 164 27.08 8.22 1.36
CA LEU A 164 26.75 6.89 1.89
C LEU A 164 27.45 5.76 1.13
N SER A 165 27.59 5.88 -0.19
CA SER A 165 28.34 4.91 -1.00
C SER A 165 29.85 4.92 -0.76
N VAL A 166 30.38 5.98 -0.13
CA VAL A 166 31.79 6.07 0.30
C VAL A 166 31.99 5.43 1.68
N LEU A 167 30.91 5.10 2.40
CA LEU A 167 30.92 4.46 3.71
C LEU A 167 30.66 2.93 3.64
N GLN A 168 30.54 2.37 2.43
CA GLN A 168 30.47 0.93 2.14
C GLN A 168 31.81 0.45 1.56
#